data_AF-A0A2H3CM20-F1
#
_entry.id   AF-A0A2H3CM20-F1
#
_cell.length_a   1.000
_cell.length_b   1.000
_cell.length_c   1.000
_cell.angle_alpha   90.00
_cell.angle_beta   90.00
_cell.angle_gamma   90.00
#
_symmetry.space_group_name_H-M   'P 1'
#
loop_
_entity.id
_entity.type
_entity.pdbx_description
1 polymer ?
#
loop_
_entity_poly.entity_id
_entity_poly.type
_entity_poly.pdbx_seq_one_letter_code
_entity_poly.pdbx_strand_id
1 'polypeptide(L)'
;MPPPLSNIERLIKLMDKDEGKFAVEGHQVMVGRLAMRLKNGMPWHPHDGAYITVLLPEVTISTHTEIDQAEEEIILPLQQIYTGRKPVISASLADTPCTTFGAPHLLDPLNLILGTSYTMDTPLLPSLLEDCITKEYDFGTAYGCLHAVWHTLDWNTVWDKLCGCEAEDQTVRRKAVHGNGSVDSDMYPWHVWDLYSNRVVPIWTTGKIEPHPISHAWVDENDRMDVWTPINGREWPVPILKNANLNLIRIEMLNNGLEYVWLDVLCLRQKGGLREDLCAEEWKLDVPTIGWVYERTKMHCYLKDYFDSDCCWFNHAWTLQEIRCNGYAICRVTPNGPLNAKPDKDSNYDTQVLTTFHQKLQSLKRLTIQKFDVLEEMRRRVLMNPVDKIAGMAMLLRSPRIPAYYESQSLEDAWTAFMNTASRYIQVDLFFKYPEPGNASAKW
;
A
#
# COMPACT_ATOMS: atom_id res chain seq x y z
N MET A 1 11.97 65.48 -0.60
CA MET A 1 12.53 64.52 0.38
C MET A 1 11.40 63.67 0.92
N PRO A 2 11.64 62.36 1.14
CA PRO A 2 10.80 61.31 0.57
C PRO A 2 9.50 61.03 1.34
N PRO A 3 8.54 60.33 0.70
CA PRO A 3 7.15 60.17 1.11
C PRO A 3 6.96 59.09 2.21
N PRO A 4 5.76 58.98 2.80
CA PRO A 4 5.47 58.06 3.88
C PRO A 4 5.57 56.60 3.42
N LEU A 5 6.25 55.80 4.25
CA LEU A 5 6.56 54.38 4.04
C LEU A 5 5.29 53.54 3.79
N SER A 6 5.38 52.69 2.77
CA SER A 6 4.34 51.75 2.35
C SER A 6 4.02 50.71 3.43
N ASN A 7 2.79 50.17 3.41
CA ASN A 7 2.26 49.16 4.33
C ASN A 7 3.12 47.87 4.48
N ILE A 8 4.14 47.69 3.65
CA ILE A 8 5.09 46.56 3.69
C ILE A 8 6.07 46.68 4.86
N GLU A 9 6.52 47.88 5.26
CA GLU A 9 7.44 48.02 6.40
C GLU A 9 6.73 47.89 7.76
N ARG A 10 5.41 48.09 7.80
CA ARG A 10 4.57 47.74 8.96
C ARG A 10 4.38 46.24 9.10
N LEU A 11 4.33 45.51 7.98
CA LEU A 11 4.25 44.04 7.93
C LEU A 11 5.57 43.39 8.39
N ILE A 12 6.72 43.97 8.05
CA ILE A 12 8.04 43.46 8.49
C ILE A 12 8.23 43.64 10.01
N LYS A 13 7.69 44.69 10.61
CA LYS A 13 7.72 44.88 12.08
C LYS A 13 6.70 44.04 12.86
N LEU A 14 5.70 43.46 12.20
CA LEU A 14 4.75 42.52 12.81
C LEU A 14 5.22 41.06 12.75
N MET A 15 6.27 40.76 11.97
CA MET A 15 6.86 39.42 11.89
C MET A 15 7.92 39.14 12.98
N ASP A 16 8.30 40.15 13.77
CA ASP A 16 9.33 40.04 14.81
C ASP A 16 8.75 39.86 16.23
N LYS A 17 7.42 39.70 16.33
CA LYS A 17 6.70 39.36 17.56
C LYS A 17 5.46 38.55 17.19
N ASP A 18 5.61 37.23 17.12
CA ASP A 18 4.68 36.32 17.79
C ASP A 18 5.13 34.87 17.55
N GLU A 19 5.52 34.25 18.67
CA GLU A 19 5.74 32.83 18.81
C GLU A 19 4.46 32.05 18.45
N GLY A 20 4.61 30.97 17.69
CA GLY A 20 3.59 29.91 17.58
C GLY A 20 2.64 30.01 16.39
N LYS A 21 3.14 29.92 15.15
CA LYS A 21 2.33 29.56 13.96
C LYS A 21 3.18 29.23 12.71
N PHE A 22 4.09 28.26 12.79
CA PHE A 22 4.91 27.85 11.61
C PHE A 22 4.82 26.36 11.22
N ALA A 23 3.87 25.60 11.77
CA ALA A 23 3.68 24.19 11.39
C ALA A 23 2.73 23.95 10.20
N VAL A 24 2.07 24.99 9.66
CA VAL A 24 0.95 24.82 8.70
C VAL A 24 1.36 25.10 7.23
N GLU A 25 2.39 25.90 6.98
CA GLU A 25 2.77 26.30 5.60
C GLU A 25 3.47 25.19 4.80
N GLY A 26 4.25 24.31 5.46
CA GLY A 26 4.87 23.17 4.79
C GLY A 26 3.84 22.17 4.23
N HIS A 27 2.71 22.02 4.91
CA HIS A 27 1.65 21.10 4.51
C HIS A 27 0.84 21.67 3.33
N GLN A 28 0.49 22.97 3.35
CA GLN A 28 -0.28 23.58 2.26
C GLN A 28 0.50 23.73 0.95
N VAL A 29 1.81 23.99 1.00
CA VAL A 29 2.65 24.08 -0.22
C VAL A 29 2.90 22.70 -0.84
N MET A 30 3.07 21.67 -0.01
CA MET A 30 3.19 20.29 -0.46
C MET A 30 1.87 19.79 -1.06
N VAL A 31 0.73 20.04 -0.39
CA VAL A 31 -0.61 19.73 -0.91
C VAL A 31 -0.91 20.50 -2.20
N GLY A 32 -0.46 21.75 -2.35
CA GLY A 32 -0.65 22.55 -3.56
C GLY A 32 0.18 22.08 -4.77
N ARG A 33 1.44 21.69 -4.56
CA ARG A 33 2.29 21.10 -5.62
C ARG A 33 1.86 19.67 -5.97
N LEU A 34 1.41 18.92 -4.98
CA LEU A 34 0.88 17.57 -5.12
C LEU A 34 -0.47 17.59 -5.86
N ALA A 35 -1.40 18.49 -5.53
CA ALA A 35 -2.65 18.66 -6.26
C ALA A 35 -2.43 19.07 -7.73
N MET A 36 -1.35 19.79 -8.02
CA MET A 36 -0.97 20.18 -9.38
C MET A 36 -0.24 19.07 -10.15
N ARG A 37 0.58 18.24 -9.48
CA ARG A 37 1.16 17.01 -10.06
C ARG A 37 0.11 15.93 -10.29
N LEU A 38 -0.79 15.73 -9.33
CA LEU A 38 -1.95 14.85 -9.45
C LEU A 38 -2.81 15.32 -10.62
N LYS A 39 -3.28 16.58 -10.67
CA LYS A 39 -4.11 17.07 -11.79
C LYS A 39 -3.49 16.94 -13.20
N ASN A 40 -2.16 16.98 -13.31
CA ASN A 40 -1.47 17.00 -14.60
C ASN A 40 -0.85 15.65 -15.00
N GLY A 41 -1.06 14.58 -14.22
CA GLY A 41 -0.50 13.24 -14.47
C GLY A 41 -1.19 12.13 -13.70
N MET A 42 -2.49 12.26 -13.39
CA MET A 42 -3.26 11.13 -12.86
C MET A 42 -3.46 10.13 -13.99
N PRO A 43 -3.19 8.83 -13.74
CA PRO A 43 -3.81 7.77 -14.50
C PRO A 43 -5.33 7.99 -14.51
N TRP A 44 -5.93 7.70 -15.65
CA TRP A 44 -7.35 7.85 -15.90
C TRP A 44 -8.23 7.40 -14.71
N HIS A 45 -9.19 8.25 -14.32
CA HIS A 45 -10.19 7.91 -13.31
C HIS A 45 -11.43 7.30 -13.98
N PRO A 46 -11.84 6.08 -13.60
CA PRO A 46 -13.04 5.44 -14.12
C PRO A 46 -14.36 6.12 -13.72
N HIS A 47 -14.31 7.13 -12.85
CA HIS A 47 -15.48 7.63 -12.11
C HIS A 47 -16.19 8.83 -12.74
N ASP A 48 -15.83 9.26 -13.96
CA ASP A 48 -16.54 10.34 -14.66
C ASP A 48 -17.79 9.87 -15.45
N GLY A 49 -18.16 8.58 -15.34
CA GLY A 49 -19.39 8.04 -15.91
C GLY A 49 -20.53 7.99 -14.88
N ALA A 50 -21.66 8.62 -15.21
CA ALA A 50 -22.91 8.46 -14.46
C ALA A 50 -23.19 6.97 -14.21
N TYR A 51 -23.26 6.57 -12.94
CA TYR A 51 -23.62 5.21 -12.54
C TYR A 51 -24.98 4.85 -13.14
N ILE A 52 -25.00 4.14 -14.26
CA ILE A 52 -26.10 3.19 -14.50
C ILE A 52 -26.00 2.24 -13.32
N THR A 53 -26.97 2.31 -12.42
CA THR A 53 -27.03 1.44 -11.24
C THR A 53 -27.43 0.05 -11.72
N VAL A 54 -26.51 -0.65 -12.39
CA VAL A 54 -26.68 -2.04 -12.78
C VAL A 54 -26.75 -2.84 -11.49
N LEU A 55 -27.89 -3.47 -11.25
CA LEU A 55 -28.05 -4.40 -10.13
C LEU A 55 -27.26 -5.67 -10.45
N LEU A 56 -26.02 -5.72 -9.95
CA LEU A 56 -25.17 -6.90 -10.05
C LEU A 56 -25.77 -8.09 -9.28
N PRO A 57 -25.48 -9.33 -9.72
CA PRO A 57 -25.90 -10.54 -9.01
C PRO A 57 -25.30 -10.57 -7.61
N GLU A 58 -26.03 -11.17 -6.67
CA GLU A 58 -25.51 -11.46 -5.34
C GLU A 58 -24.58 -12.67 -5.43
N VAL A 59 -23.38 -12.53 -4.85
CA VAL A 59 -22.36 -13.57 -4.81
C VAL A 59 -22.06 -13.88 -3.36
N THR A 60 -21.78 -15.16 -3.10
CA THR A 60 -21.30 -15.65 -1.81
C THR A 60 -19.99 -16.40 -2.02
N ILE A 61 -18.97 -16.02 -1.26
CA ILE A 61 -17.74 -16.83 -1.09
C ILE A 61 -17.59 -17.17 0.40
N SER A 62 -17.06 -18.34 0.69
CA SER A 62 -16.99 -18.90 2.04
C SER A 62 -15.68 -19.63 2.27
N THR A 63 -15.37 -19.92 3.53
CA THR A 63 -14.23 -20.78 3.88
C THR A 63 -14.33 -22.14 3.21
N HIS A 64 -15.55 -22.68 3.09
CA HIS A 64 -15.76 -23.97 2.47
C HIS A 64 -15.37 -23.93 0.99
N THR A 65 -15.81 -22.91 0.25
CA THR A 65 -15.51 -22.79 -1.18
C THR A 65 -14.07 -22.34 -1.48
N GLU A 66 -13.42 -21.64 -0.54
CA GLU A 66 -12.11 -21.03 -0.78
C GLU A 66 -10.94 -21.88 -0.24
N ILE A 67 -11.16 -22.69 0.80
CA ILE A 67 -10.10 -23.47 1.46
C ILE A 67 -10.56 -24.87 1.92
N ASP A 68 -11.74 -25.34 1.50
CA ASP A 68 -12.31 -26.64 1.87
C ASP A 68 -12.49 -26.88 3.38
N GLN A 69 -12.69 -25.80 4.16
CA GLN A 69 -12.94 -25.87 5.61
C GLN A 69 -14.35 -25.37 5.98
N ALA A 70 -14.99 -26.07 6.91
CA ALA A 70 -16.30 -25.68 7.41
C ALA A 70 -16.25 -24.33 8.13
N GLU A 71 -17.25 -23.48 7.92
CA GLU A 71 -17.32 -22.14 8.49
C GLU A 71 -17.30 -22.18 10.03
N GLU A 72 -17.89 -23.21 10.64
CA GLU A 72 -17.92 -23.38 12.09
C GLU A 72 -16.55 -23.66 12.70
N GLU A 73 -15.57 -24.12 11.91
CA GLU A 73 -14.19 -24.33 12.37
C GLU A 73 -13.40 -23.01 12.43
N ILE A 74 -13.86 -21.97 11.72
CA ILE A 74 -13.20 -20.67 11.70
C ILE A 74 -13.73 -19.80 12.84
N ILE A 75 -12.85 -19.54 13.81
CA ILE A 75 -13.15 -18.75 15.02
C ILE A 75 -13.57 -17.31 14.69
N LEU A 76 -13.10 -16.76 13.57
CA LEU A 76 -13.25 -15.36 13.18
C LEU A 76 -14.46 -15.16 12.26
N PRO A 77 -15.57 -14.56 12.72
CA PRO A 77 -16.80 -14.48 11.93
C PRO A 77 -16.63 -13.75 10.59
N LEU A 78 -15.83 -12.67 10.56
CA LEU A 78 -15.57 -11.92 9.34
C LEU A 78 -14.72 -12.70 8.32
N GLN A 79 -14.13 -13.83 8.70
CA GLN A 79 -13.38 -14.71 7.81
C GLN A 79 -14.21 -15.90 7.29
N GLN A 80 -15.42 -16.12 7.83
CA GLN A 80 -16.25 -17.29 7.50
C GLN A 80 -16.90 -17.19 6.12
N ILE A 81 -17.57 -16.07 5.87
CA ILE A 81 -18.42 -15.91 4.70
C ILE A 81 -18.49 -14.44 4.31
N TYR A 82 -18.48 -14.19 3.00
CA TYR A 82 -18.80 -12.92 2.41
C TYR A 82 -20.01 -13.11 1.50
N THR A 83 -21.06 -12.32 1.70
CA THR A 83 -22.22 -12.24 0.81
C THR A 83 -22.45 -10.79 0.42
N GLY A 84 -22.51 -10.51 -0.88
CA GLY A 84 -22.71 -9.16 -1.36
C GLY A 84 -22.95 -9.10 -2.86
N ARG A 85 -23.23 -7.89 -3.36
CA ARG A 85 -23.45 -7.63 -4.80
C ARG A 85 -22.22 -7.06 -5.49
N LYS A 86 -21.06 -7.05 -4.83
CA LYS A 86 -19.81 -6.74 -5.52
C LYS A 86 -19.44 -7.94 -6.38
N PRO A 87 -18.87 -7.73 -7.58
CA PRO A 87 -18.59 -8.80 -8.52
C PRO A 87 -17.30 -9.54 -8.10
N VAL A 88 -17.37 -10.23 -6.96
CA VAL A 88 -16.27 -11.02 -6.41
C VAL A 88 -16.30 -12.41 -7.07
N ILE A 89 -15.15 -12.97 -7.43
CA ILE A 89 -15.06 -14.34 -7.95
C ILE A 89 -14.46 -15.29 -6.91
N SER A 90 -14.78 -16.58 -6.96
CA SER A 90 -14.12 -17.55 -6.07
C SER A 90 -12.66 -17.74 -6.43
N ALA A 91 -11.82 -18.19 -5.49
CA ALA A 91 -10.44 -18.57 -5.78
C ALA A 91 -10.38 -19.68 -6.84
N SER A 92 -11.28 -20.66 -6.76
CA SER A 92 -11.36 -21.74 -7.75
C SER A 92 -11.62 -21.26 -9.17
N LEU A 93 -12.53 -20.28 -9.35
CA LEU A 93 -12.78 -19.68 -10.64
C LEU A 93 -11.57 -18.84 -11.08
N ALA A 94 -11.02 -18.01 -10.19
CA ALA A 94 -9.85 -17.18 -10.47
C ALA A 94 -8.66 -18.01 -10.97
N ASP A 95 -8.42 -19.17 -10.36
CA ASP A 95 -7.32 -20.09 -10.67
C ASP A 95 -7.54 -20.90 -11.95
N THR A 96 -8.72 -20.83 -12.57
CA THR A 96 -9.00 -21.57 -13.81
C THR A 96 -8.29 -20.91 -15.00
N PRO A 97 -7.44 -21.63 -15.75
CA PRO A 97 -6.80 -21.08 -16.96
C PRO A 97 -7.81 -20.61 -18.00
N CYS A 98 -7.58 -19.45 -18.63
CA CYS A 98 -8.47 -18.93 -19.68
C CYS A 98 -8.58 -19.92 -20.87
N THR A 99 -7.53 -20.70 -21.13
CA THR A 99 -7.49 -21.76 -22.14
C THR A 99 -8.54 -22.86 -21.94
N THR A 100 -9.05 -23.03 -20.71
CA THR A 100 -10.07 -24.05 -20.39
C THR A 100 -11.45 -23.65 -20.94
N PHE A 101 -11.71 -22.35 -21.10
CA PHE A 101 -12.95 -21.84 -21.68
C PHE A 101 -12.85 -21.74 -23.21
N GLY A 102 -11.75 -21.16 -23.71
CA GLY A 102 -11.67 -20.65 -25.09
C GLY A 102 -12.36 -19.28 -25.23
N ALA A 103 -11.98 -18.48 -26.23
CA ALA A 103 -12.35 -17.06 -26.29
C ALA A 103 -13.88 -16.80 -26.25
N PRO A 104 -14.74 -17.53 -27.00
CA PRO A 104 -16.19 -17.30 -26.96
C PRO A 104 -16.81 -17.61 -25.60
N HIS A 105 -16.30 -18.62 -24.91
CA HIS A 105 -16.85 -19.08 -23.63
C HIS A 105 -16.23 -18.36 -22.42
N LEU A 106 -15.16 -17.58 -22.62
CA LEU A 106 -14.61 -16.69 -21.59
C LEU A 106 -15.51 -15.47 -21.37
N LEU A 107 -16.24 -15.04 -22.41
CA LEU A 107 -17.14 -13.89 -22.34
C LEU A 107 -18.38 -14.15 -21.47
N ASP A 108 -18.92 -15.36 -21.51
CA ASP A 108 -20.11 -15.76 -20.75
C ASP A 108 -19.98 -15.54 -19.23
N PRO A 109 -18.93 -16.05 -18.54
CA PRO A 109 -18.75 -15.80 -17.12
C PRO A 109 -18.46 -14.32 -16.82
N LEU A 110 -17.72 -13.60 -17.67
CA LEU A 110 -17.48 -12.17 -17.49
C LEU A 110 -18.79 -11.38 -17.53
N ASN A 111 -19.62 -11.63 -18.53
CA ASN A 111 -20.96 -11.04 -18.66
C ASN A 111 -21.85 -11.37 -17.45
N LEU A 112 -21.83 -12.62 -17.00
CA LEU A 112 -22.61 -13.06 -15.85
C LEU A 112 -22.20 -12.31 -14.57
N ILE A 113 -20.89 -12.25 -14.29
CA ILE A 113 -20.34 -11.62 -13.07
C ILE A 113 -20.56 -10.11 -13.09
N LEU A 114 -20.37 -9.47 -14.24
CA LEU A 114 -20.43 -8.02 -14.40
C LEU A 114 -21.82 -7.54 -14.81
N GLY A 115 -22.81 -8.43 -14.95
CA GLY A 115 -24.19 -8.08 -15.27
C GLY A 115 -24.35 -7.42 -16.65
N THR A 116 -23.56 -7.86 -17.64
CA THR A 116 -23.61 -7.39 -19.03
C THR A 116 -24.03 -8.48 -20.00
N SER A 117 -24.23 -8.11 -21.26
CA SER A 117 -24.63 -9.02 -22.33
C SER A 117 -23.87 -8.71 -23.62
N TYR A 118 -22.56 -8.44 -23.51
CA TYR A 118 -21.71 -8.24 -24.69
C TYR A 118 -21.66 -9.52 -25.53
N THR A 119 -21.54 -9.38 -26.84
CA THR A 119 -21.40 -10.52 -27.77
C THR A 119 -20.01 -10.52 -28.39
N MET A 120 -19.66 -11.61 -29.09
CA MET A 120 -18.43 -11.68 -29.88
C MET A 120 -18.43 -10.70 -31.08
N ASP A 121 -19.56 -10.03 -31.37
CA ASP A 121 -19.62 -8.94 -32.36
C ASP A 121 -19.19 -7.60 -31.78
N THR A 122 -18.94 -7.53 -30.47
CA THR A 122 -18.45 -6.32 -29.80
C THR A 122 -17.04 -6.02 -30.30
N PRO A 123 -16.79 -4.86 -30.93
CA PRO A 123 -15.48 -4.55 -31.51
C PRO A 123 -14.34 -4.71 -30.51
N LEU A 124 -13.21 -5.28 -30.94
CA LEU A 124 -11.96 -5.49 -30.17
C LEU A 124 -12.04 -6.43 -28.94
N LEU A 125 -13.23 -6.70 -28.40
CA LEU A 125 -13.41 -7.59 -27.26
C LEU A 125 -12.94 -9.03 -27.55
N PRO A 126 -13.29 -9.67 -28.69
CA PRO A 126 -12.75 -11.00 -29.03
C PRO A 126 -11.22 -11.06 -29.02
N SER A 127 -10.57 -10.07 -29.63
CA SER A 127 -9.09 -10.01 -29.71
C SER A 127 -8.46 -9.87 -28.31
N LEU A 128 -9.09 -9.09 -27.43
CA LEU A 128 -8.63 -8.96 -26.04
C LEU A 128 -8.75 -10.27 -25.26
N LEU A 129 -9.84 -11.01 -25.45
CA LEU A 129 -10.03 -12.33 -24.83
C LEU A 129 -9.03 -13.35 -25.40
N GLU A 130 -8.76 -13.30 -26.70
CA GLU A 130 -7.72 -14.11 -27.36
C GLU A 130 -6.31 -13.78 -26.85
N ASP A 131 -6.01 -12.50 -26.58
CA ASP A 131 -4.75 -12.07 -26.00
C ASP A 131 -4.58 -12.61 -24.58
N CYS A 132 -5.62 -12.60 -23.75
CA CYS A 132 -5.58 -13.23 -22.42
C CYS A 132 -5.24 -14.72 -22.50
N ILE A 133 -5.82 -15.43 -23.47
CA ILE A 133 -5.53 -16.86 -23.71
C ILE A 133 -4.09 -17.06 -24.20
N THR A 134 -3.64 -16.22 -25.14
CA THR A 134 -2.30 -16.29 -25.72
C THR A 134 -1.21 -16.00 -24.68
N LYS A 135 -1.48 -15.12 -23.73
CA LYS A 135 -0.61 -14.83 -22.58
C LYS A 135 -0.71 -15.86 -21.45
N GLU A 136 -1.49 -16.93 -21.64
CA GLU A 136 -1.70 -18.00 -20.66
C GLU A 136 -2.25 -17.50 -19.32
N TYR A 137 -3.07 -16.45 -19.34
CA TYR A 137 -3.69 -15.93 -18.13
C TYR A 137 -4.68 -16.92 -17.54
N ASP A 138 -4.76 -16.93 -16.21
CA ASP A 138 -5.92 -17.46 -15.51
C ASP A 138 -7.08 -16.46 -15.54
N PHE A 139 -8.27 -16.96 -15.20
CA PHE A 139 -9.49 -16.17 -15.24
C PHE A 139 -9.40 -14.96 -14.30
N GLY A 140 -8.78 -15.12 -13.12
CA GLY A 140 -8.58 -14.04 -12.17
C GLY A 140 -7.75 -12.90 -12.75
N THR A 141 -6.67 -13.21 -13.46
CA THR A 141 -5.77 -12.22 -14.06
C THR A 141 -6.46 -11.49 -15.20
N ALA A 142 -7.19 -12.21 -16.06
CA ALA A 142 -8.01 -11.60 -17.11
C ALA A 142 -9.10 -10.71 -16.50
N TYR A 143 -9.83 -11.21 -15.51
CA TYR A 143 -10.89 -10.48 -14.83
C TYR A 143 -10.36 -9.21 -14.14
N GLY A 144 -9.26 -9.31 -13.38
CA GLY A 144 -8.60 -8.20 -12.69
C GLY A 144 -8.14 -7.09 -13.63
N CYS A 145 -7.65 -7.44 -14.83
CA CYS A 145 -7.28 -6.45 -15.85
C CYS A 145 -8.49 -5.74 -16.48
N LEU A 146 -9.65 -6.40 -16.55
CA LEU A 146 -10.78 -5.97 -17.37
C LEU A 146 -11.91 -5.33 -16.57
N HIS A 147 -12.16 -5.77 -15.33
CA HIS A 147 -13.36 -5.38 -14.59
C HIS A 147 -13.43 -3.88 -14.29
N ALA A 148 -12.29 -3.22 -14.08
CA ALA A 148 -12.21 -1.78 -13.81
C ALA A 148 -12.66 -0.93 -15.01
N VAL A 149 -12.47 -1.43 -16.24
CA VAL A 149 -12.79 -0.73 -17.49
C VAL A 149 -14.07 -1.20 -18.18
N TRP A 150 -14.64 -2.30 -17.69
CA TRP A 150 -15.74 -3.05 -18.34
C TRP A 150 -16.98 -2.20 -18.64
N HIS A 151 -17.38 -1.33 -17.71
CA HIS A 151 -18.61 -0.53 -17.83
C HIS A 151 -18.39 0.87 -18.39
N THR A 152 -17.14 1.31 -18.49
CA THR A 152 -16.80 2.72 -18.61
C THR A 152 -16.48 3.17 -20.02
N LEU A 153 -16.28 2.24 -20.96
CA LEU A 153 -15.61 2.53 -22.21
C LEU A 153 -16.35 1.98 -23.43
N ASP A 154 -16.31 2.77 -24.51
CA ASP A 154 -16.47 2.24 -25.87
C ASP A 154 -15.31 1.27 -26.12
N TRP A 155 -15.63 0.00 -26.38
CA TRP A 155 -14.66 -1.06 -26.64
C TRP A 155 -13.68 -0.72 -27.75
N ASN A 156 -14.06 0.15 -28.71
CA ASN A 156 -13.15 0.67 -29.74
C ASN A 156 -11.95 1.45 -29.17
N THR A 157 -12.05 1.96 -27.94
CA THR A 157 -11.03 2.81 -27.30
C THR A 157 -10.37 2.17 -26.08
N VAL A 158 -10.86 1.00 -25.62
CA VAL A 158 -10.38 0.32 -24.41
C VAL A 158 -8.90 -0.01 -24.54
N TRP A 159 -8.51 -0.61 -25.67
CA TRP A 159 -7.13 -1.04 -25.90
C TRP A 159 -6.15 0.13 -25.84
N ASP A 160 -6.42 1.19 -26.62
CA ASP A 160 -5.58 2.38 -26.66
C ASP A 160 -5.46 3.04 -25.28
N LYS A 161 -6.53 2.99 -24.48
CA LYS A 161 -6.53 3.52 -23.11
C LYS A 161 -5.71 2.67 -22.15
N LEU A 162 -5.84 1.34 -22.19
CA LEU A 162 -5.03 0.45 -21.35
C LEU A 162 -3.55 0.59 -21.68
N CYS A 163 -3.19 0.55 -22.97
CA CYS A 163 -1.82 0.79 -23.42
C CYS A 163 -1.33 2.20 -23.04
N GLY A 164 -2.21 3.21 -23.10
CA GLY A 164 -1.92 4.57 -22.66
C GLY A 164 -1.62 4.65 -21.17
N CYS A 165 -2.43 4.00 -20.33
CA CYS A 165 -2.24 3.97 -18.87
C CYS A 165 -0.94 3.26 -18.48
N GLU A 166 -0.63 2.13 -19.13
CA GLU A 166 0.64 1.43 -18.94
C GLU A 166 1.84 2.31 -19.33
N ALA A 167 1.78 2.95 -20.50
CA ALA A 167 2.85 3.82 -20.99
C ALA A 167 3.04 5.07 -20.11
N GLU A 168 1.94 5.62 -19.57
CA GLU A 168 1.97 6.72 -18.62
C GLU A 168 2.61 6.29 -17.30
N ASP A 169 2.19 5.16 -16.72
CA ASP A 169 2.79 4.59 -15.50
C ASP A 169 4.30 4.39 -15.64
N GLN A 170 4.72 3.74 -16.74
CA GLN A 170 6.15 3.57 -17.05
C GLN A 170 6.89 4.90 -17.20
N THR A 171 6.22 5.94 -17.70
CA THR A 171 6.79 7.28 -17.83
C THR A 171 6.91 7.98 -16.49
N VAL A 172 5.90 7.86 -15.62
CA VAL A 172 5.91 8.39 -14.26
C VAL A 172 7.02 7.72 -13.44
N ARG A 173 7.12 6.40 -13.45
CA ARG A 173 8.19 5.64 -12.75
C ARG A 173 9.59 6.01 -13.23
N ARG A 174 9.80 6.13 -14.54
CA ARG A 174 11.10 6.57 -15.10
C ARG A 174 11.47 7.99 -14.69
N LYS A 175 10.50 8.91 -14.60
CA LYS A 175 10.73 10.30 -14.19
C LYS A 175 10.91 10.45 -12.69
N ALA A 176 10.33 9.55 -11.90
CA ALA A 176 10.48 9.56 -10.44
C ALA A 176 11.93 9.31 -10.02
N VAL A 177 12.67 8.49 -10.78
CA VAL A 177 14.09 8.23 -10.54
C VAL A 177 14.96 9.32 -11.18
N HIS A 178 15.68 10.07 -10.34
CA HIS A 178 16.54 11.17 -10.78
C HIS A 178 17.99 10.69 -10.98
N GLY A 179 18.72 11.35 -11.89
CA GLY A 179 20.12 11.01 -12.21
C GLY A 179 21.11 11.16 -11.05
N ASN A 180 20.71 11.79 -9.94
CA ASN A 180 21.48 11.87 -8.70
C ASN A 180 21.20 10.71 -7.72
N GLY A 181 20.45 9.68 -8.13
CA GLY A 181 20.12 8.53 -7.30
C GLY A 181 18.99 8.76 -6.29
N SER A 182 18.21 9.83 -6.45
CA SER A 182 17.02 10.11 -5.62
C SER A 182 15.72 9.72 -6.32
N VAL A 183 14.70 9.38 -5.55
CA VAL A 183 13.34 9.11 -6.03
C VAL A 183 12.34 10.10 -5.43
N ASP A 184 11.28 10.39 -6.17
CA ASP A 184 10.12 11.13 -5.65
C ASP A 184 9.41 10.30 -4.56
N SER A 185 9.11 10.93 -3.41
CA SER A 185 8.51 10.23 -2.27
C SER A 185 6.99 10.05 -2.35
N ASP A 186 6.35 10.70 -3.32
CA ASP A 186 4.91 10.68 -3.55
C ASP A 186 4.46 9.58 -4.52
N MET A 187 5.23 8.49 -4.62
CA MET A 187 5.00 7.40 -5.56
C MET A 187 4.09 6.33 -4.98
N TYR A 188 3.13 5.90 -5.81
CA TYR A 188 2.21 4.82 -5.51
C TYR A 188 2.85 3.45 -5.84
N PRO A 189 2.41 2.36 -5.18
CA PRO A 189 3.07 1.05 -5.32
C PRO A 189 2.90 0.47 -6.73
N TRP A 190 3.79 -0.42 -7.15
CA TRP A 190 3.70 -1.04 -8.48
C TRP A 190 2.49 -1.96 -8.63
N HIS A 191 2.25 -2.75 -7.59
CA HIS A 191 1.19 -3.73 -7.58
C HIS A 191 0.25 -3.53 -6.41
N VAL A 192 -0.94 -4.08 -6.58
CA VAL A 192 -2.01 -4.06 -5.60
C VAL A 192 -2.77 -5.37 -5.67
N TRP A 193 -3.20 -5.89 -4.53
CA TRP A 193 -4.06 -7.05 -4.48
C TRP A 193 -5.50 -6.62 -4.69
N ASP A 194 -6.05 -6.99 -5.86
CA ASP A 194 -7.47 -6.90 -6.14
C ASP A 194 -8.19 -8.09 -5.50
N LEU A 195 -8.99 -7.78 -4.47
CA LEU A 195 -9.77 -8.76 -3.73
C LEU A 195 -10.91 -9.33 -4.57
N TYR A 196 -11.41 -8.61 -5.58
CA TYR A 196 -12.49 -9.12 -6.42
C TYR A 196 -11.99 -10.25 -7.31
N SER A 197 -10.86 -10.06 -8.00
CA SER A 197 -10.21 -11.08 -8.83
C SER A 197 -9.38 -12.11 -8.06
N ASN A 198 -9.02 -11.83 -6.81
CA ASN A 198 -8.01 -12.58 -6.06
C ASN A 198 -6.65 -12.59 -6.75
N ARG A 199 -6.25 -11.48 -7.38
CA ARG A 199 -4.96 -11.34 -8.06
C ARG A 199 -4.24 -10.06 -7.66
N VAL A 200 -2.92 -10.15 -7.64
CA VAL A 200 -2.03 -8.99 -7.62
C VAL A 200 -1.96 -8.46 -9.04
N VAL A 201 -2.42 -7.22 -9.22
CA VAL A 201 -2.49 -6.55 -10.53
C VAL A 201 -1.63 -5.29 -10.52
N PRO A 202 -1.11 -4.85 -11.67
CA PRO A 202 -0.46 -3.55 -11.77
C PRO A 202 -1.45 -2.43 -11.43
N ILE A 203 -1.05 -1.49 -10.59
CA ILE A 203 -1.97 -0.46 -10.07
C ILE A 203 -2.62 0.40 -11.17
N TRP A 204 -1.93 0.59 -12.30
CA TRP A 204 -2.43 1.38 -13.42
C TRP A 204 -3.68 0.77 -14.08
N THR A 205 -3.94 -0.52 -13.86
CA THR A 205 -5.17 -1.21 -14.34
C THR A 205 -6.41 -0.85 -13.53
N THR A 206 -6.24 -0.37 -12.30
CA THR A 206 -7.34 -0.22 -11.34
C THR A 206 -8.08 1.12 -11.43
N GLY A 207 -7.45 2.13 -12.05
CA GLY A 207 -7.93 3.51 -12.03
C GLY A 207 -7.94 4.18 -10.64
N LYS A 208 -7.36 3.52 -9.62
CA LYS A 208 -7.24 4.00 -8.24
C LYS A 208 -5.78 3.88 -7.78
N ILE A 209 -5.21 4.98 -7.29
CA ILE A 209 -3.80 5.00 -6.86
C ILE A 209 -3.60 4.78 -5.35
N GLU A 210 -4.68 4.70 -4.57
CA GLU A 210 -4.64 4.67 -3.10
C GLU A 210 -5.27 3.37 -2.56
N PRO A 211 -4.54 2.24 -2.53
CA PRO A 211 -5.04 1.01 -1.94
C PRO A 211 -5.09 1.09 -0.40
N HIS A 212 -5.84 0.18 0.22
CA HIS A 212 -5.85 0.05 1.68
C HIS A 212 -4.70 -0.85 2.15
N PRO A 213 -3.75 -0.38 2.97
CA PRO A 213 -2.64 -1.18 3.40
C PRO A 213 -3.04 -2.14 4.52
N ILE A 214 -2.54 -3.35 4.42
CA ILE A 214 -2.57 -4.37 5.46
C ILE A 214 -1.20 -4.37 6.13
N SER A 215 -1.21 -4.09 7.43
CA SER A 215 -0.06 -4.14 8.29
C SER A 215 -0.08 -5.43 9.09
N HIS A 216 1.06 -6.10 9.18
CA HIS A 216 1.20 -7.33 9.96
C HIS A 216 2.45 -7.31 10.85
N ALA A 217 2.40 -8.08 11.93
CA ALA A 217 3.57 -8.29 12.79
C ALA A 217 4.63 -9.16 12.08
N TRP A 218 5.91 -8.87 12.36
CA TRP A 218 7.03 -9.71 11.93
C TRP A 218 6.87 -11.13 12.50
N VAL A 219 7.33 -12.12 11.73
CA VAL A 219 7.26 -13.54 12.10
C VAL A 219 8.66 -14.12 12.05
N ASP A 220 9.04 -14.87 13.09
CA ASP A 220 10.30 -15.61 13.13
C ASP A 220 10.39 -16.60 11.96
N GLU A 221 11.61 -16.83 11.45
CA GLU A 221 11.85 -17.74 10.32
C GLU A 221 11.31 -19.16 10.60
N ASN A 222 11.35 -19.63 11.85
CA ASN A 222 10.82 -20.93 12.23
C ASN A 222 9.28 -21.01 12.19
N ASP A 223 8.59 -19.87 12.31
CA ASP A 223 7.13 -19.77 12.28
C ASP A 223 6.59 -19.35 10.91
N ARG A 224 7.49 -18.97 10.00
CA ARG A 224 7.19 -18.55 8.62
C ARG A 224 7.20 -19.76 7.67
N MET A 225 6.40 -19.66 6.61
CA MET A 225 6.50 -20.51 5.43
C MET A 225 6.41 -19.66 4.17
N ASP A 226 7.16 -20.06 3.16
CA ASP A 226 7.18 -19.42 1.85
C ASP A 226 6.19 -20.14 0.92
N VAL A 227 5.14 -19.44 0.50
CA VAL A 227 4.01 -20.02 -0.24
C VAL A 227 4.01 -19.57 -1.68
N TRP A 228 4.02 -20.52 -2.60
CA TRP A 228 3.81 -20.28 -4.03
C TRP A 228 2.31 -20.24 -4.33
N THR A 229 1.78 -19.04 -4.51
CA THR A 229 0.35 -18.80 -4.68
C THR A 229 0.02 -18.29 -6.07
N PRO A 230 -1.12 -18.68 -6.67
CA PRO A 230 -1.59 -18.06 -7.92
C PRO A 230 -2.00 -16.59 -7.74
N ILE A 231 -2.20 -16.11 -6.50
CA ILE A 231 -2.58 -14.72 -6.21
C ILE A 231 -1.58 -13.73 -6.80
N ASN A 232 -0.28 -13.98 -6.70
CA ASN A 232 0.77 -13.16 -7.32
C ASN A 232 1.31 -13.76 -8.64
N GLY A 233 0.49 -14.55 -9.34
CA GLY A 233 0.90 -15.23 -10.57
C GLY A 233 1.98 -16.31 -10.37
N ARG A 234 2.22 -16.76 -9.12
CA ARG A 234 3.34 -17.63 -8.75
C ARG A 234 4.69 -17.02 -9.16
N GLU A 235 4.79 -15.71 -9.20
CA GLU A 235 6.03 -15.03 -9.60
C GLU A 235 7.07 -15.02 -8.48
N TRP A 236 6.68 -14.99 -7.21
CA TRP A 236 7.60 -15.09 -6.08
C TRP A 236 6.98 -15.82 -4.89
N PRO A 237 7.80 -16.44 -4.02
CA PRO A 237 7.29 -17.02 -2.78
C PRO A 237 6.76 -15.92 -1.87
N VAL A 238 5.58 -16.15 -1.30
CA VAL A 238 4.91 -15.22 -0.38
C VAL A 238 5.15 -15.69 1.05
N PRO A 239 5.89 -14.91 1.84
CA PRO A 239 6.14 -15.30 3.22
C PRO A 239 4.99 -14.98 4.15
N ILE A 240 4.42 -16.02 4.73
CA ILE A 240 3.33 -15.90 5.69
C ILE A 240 3.56 -16.81 6.90
N LEU A 241 2.83 -16.54 7.99
CA LEU A 241 2.80 -17.43 9.15
C LEU A 241 2.25 -18.82 8.73
N LYS A 242 2.80 -19.91 9.28
CA LYS A 242 2.37 -21.29 8.97
C LYS A 242 0.87 -21.55 9.08
N ASN A 243 0.18 -20.82 9.96
CA ASN A 243 -1.26 -20.95 10.18
C ASN A 243 -2.09 -19.80 9.58
N ALA A 244 -1.47 -18.92 8.78
CA ALA A 244 -2.18 -17.87 8.06
C ALA A 244 -2.64 -18.37 6.70
N ASN A 245 -3.78 -17.86 6.25
CA ASN A 245 -4.33 -18.17 4.94
C ASN A 245 -4.80 -16.88 4.26
N LEU A 246 -4.30 -16.62 3.05
CA LEU A 246 -4.60 -15.41 2.30
C LEU A 246 -6.09 -15.33 1.91
N ASN A 247 -6.74 -16.45 1.60
CA ASN A 247 -8.17 -16.44 1.27
C ASN A 247 -9.03 -16.06 2.49
N LEU A 248 -8.63 -16.43 3.71
CA LEU A 248 -9.31 -15.97 4.94
C LEU A 248 -9.15 -14.45 5.13
N ILE A 249 -7.93 -13.93 4.94
CA ILE A 249 -7.66 -12.48 4.99
C ILE A 249 -8.51 -11.76 3.94
N ARG A 250 -8.59 -12.30 2.72
CA ARG A 250 -9.41 -11.77 1.63
C ARG A 250 -10.88 -11.67 2.02
N ILE A 251 -11.49 -12.72 2.56
CA ILE A 251 -12.90 -12.71 3.01
C ILE A 251 -13.11 -11.61 4.07
N GLU A 252 -12.19 -11.47 5.02
CA GLU A 252 -12.27 -10.42 6.04
C GLU A 252 -12.15 -9.02 5.44
N MET A 253 -11.25 -8.80 4.49
CA MET A 253 -11.12 -7.49 3.83
C MET A 253 -12.34 -7.16 2.97
N LEU A 254 -12.92 -8.15 2.28
CA LEU A 254 -14.17 -7.98 1.52
C LEU A 254 -15.35 -7.62 2.41
N ASN A 255 -15.47 -8.27 3.58
CA ASN A 255 -16.48 -7.92 4.59
C ASN A 255 -16.30 -6.52 5.18
N ASN A 256 -15.07 -5.99 5.15
CA ASN A 256 -14.79 -4.58 5.48
C ASN A 256 -15.08 -3.62 4.31
N GLY A 257 -15.62 -4.11 3.19
CA GLY A 257 -16.01 -3.31 2.02
C GLY A 257 -14.83 -2.90 1.13
N LEU A 258 -13.69 -3.58 1.26
CA LEU A 258 -12.50 -3.27 0.48
C LEU A 258 -12.50 -3.97 -0.88
N GLU A 259 -11.80 -3.37 -1.84
CA GLU A 259 -11.61 -3.89 -3.20
C GLU A 259 -10.11 -4.05 -3.48
N TYR A 260 -9.38 -2.95 -3.37
CA TYR A 260 -7.93 -2.93 -3.59
C TYR A 260 -7.19 -2.77 -2.27
N VAL A 261 -6.34 -3.74 -1.95
CA VAL A 261 -5.50 -3.74 -0.75
C VAL A 261 -4.03 -3.89 -1.11
N TRP A 262 -3.17 -3.38 -0.24
CA TRP A 262 -1.73 -3.53 -0.38
C TRP A 262 -1.20 -4.31 0.81
N LEU A 263 -0.63 -5.49 0.55
CA LEU A 263 0.06 -6.29 1.55
C LEU A 263 1.50 -6.44 1.05
N ASP A 264 2.47 -5.95 1.80
CA ASP A 264 3.89 -5.89 1.42
C ASP A 264 4.42 -7.23 0.88
N VAL A 265 4.17 -8.34 1.57
CA VAL A 265 4.62 -9.68 1.18
C VAL A 265 4.00 -10.19 -0.13
N LEU A 266 2.84 -9.64 -0.53
CA LEU A 266 2.14 -9.98 -1.77
C LEU A 266 2.39 -9.00 -2.90
N CYS A 267 2.44 -7.70 -2.60
CA CYS A 267 2.47 -6.63 -3.60
C CYS A 267 3.89 -6.15 -3.93
N LEU A 268 4.87 -6.47 -3.09
CA LEU A 268 6.29 -6.29 -3.38
C LEU A 268 6.91 -7.63 -3.77
N ARG A 269 7.68 -7.62 -4.86
CA ARG A 269 8.45 -8.78 -5.29
C ARG A 269 9.40 -9.24 -4.19
N GLN A 270 9.38 -10.53 -3.89
CA GLN A 270 10.22 -11.16 -2.87
C GLN A 270 11.40 -11.92 -3.51
N LYS A 271 12.44 -12.18 -2.72
CA LYS A 271 13.61 -12.98 -3.17
C LYS A 271 13.23 -14.41 -3.52
N GLY A 272 14.02 -15.04 -4.39
CA GLY A 272 13.82 -16.44 -4.79
C GLY A 272 12.63 -16.67 -5.73
N GLY A 273 12.11 -15.60 -6.33
CA GLY A 273 11.05 -15.64 -7.33
C GLY A 273 11.53 -15.86 -8.76
N LEU A 274 10.58 -16.10 -9.66
CA LEU A 274 10.76 -15.89 -11.09
C LEU A 274 11.09 -14.43 -11.36
N ARG A 275 11.95 -14.20 -12.37
CA ARG A 275 12.38 -12.86 -12.78
C ARG A 275 13.00 -12.03 -11.65
N GLU A 276 13.86 -12.66 -10.86
CA GLU A 276 14.65 -11.98 -9.81
C GLU A 276 15.49 -10.82 -10.37
N ASP A 277 15.77 -10.81 -11.69
CA ASP A 277 16.36 -9.68 -12.41
C ASP A 277 15.58 -8.37 -12.27
N LEU A 278 14.25 -8.43 -12.08
CA LEU A 278 13.39 -7.26 -11.91
C LEU A 278 13.38 -6.72 -10.48
N CYS A 279 13.77 -7.54 -9.50
CA CYS A 279 13.67 -7.21 -8.07
C CYS A 279 14.42 -5.92 -7.73
N ALA A 280 15.65 -5.77 -8.26
CA ALA A 280 16.47 -4.59 -7.99
C ALA A 280 15.85 -3.29 -8.54
N GLU A 281 15.26 -3.33 -9.74
CA GLU A 281 14.65 -2.16 -10.35
C GLU A 281 13.31 -1.80 -9.70
N GLU A 282 12.50 -2.80 -9.31
CA GLU A 282 11.28 -2.57 -8.55
C GLU A 282 11.57 -1.98 -7.16
N TRP A 283 12.50 -2.59 -6.43
CA TRP A 283 12.84 -2.18 -5.07
C TRP A 283 13.45 -0.78 -4.99
N LYS A 284 14.18 -0.37 -6.03
CA LYS A 284 14.74 0.98 -6.15
C LYS A 284 13.74 2.08 -5.85
N LEU A 285 12.49 1.88 -6.26
CA LEU A 285 11.40 2.83 -6.13
C LEU A 285 10.41 2.44 -5.02
N ASP A 286 9.96 1.20 -4.99
CA ASP A 286 8.85 0.78 -4.13
C ASP A 286 9.25 0.66 -2.66
N VAL A 287 10.41 0.09 -2.34
CA VAL A 287 10.90 -0.07 -0.95
C VAL A 287 11.00 1.26 -0.20
N PRO A 288 11.65 2.32 -0.74
CA PRO A 288 11.74 3.58 -0.03
C PRO A 288 10.38 4.32 0.03
N THR A 289 9.42 3.95 -0.82
CA THR A 289 8.11 4.63 -0.92
C THR A 289 6.97 3.92 -0.17
N ILE A 290 7.22 2.77 0.46
CA ILE A 290 6.21 1.99 1.23
C ILE A 290 5.36 2.86 2.16
N GLY A 291 6.00 3.74 2.95
CA GLY A 291 5.27 4.57 3.92
C GLY A 291 4.26 5.55 3.29
N TRP A 292 4.33 5.79 1.98
CA TRP A 292 3.33 6.57 1.25
C TRP A 292 1.96 5.88 1.28
N VAL A 293 1.93 4.55 1.11
CA VAL A 293 0.68 3.76 1.10
C VAL A 293 -0.06 3.92 2.43
N TYR A 294 0.70 3.86 3.53
CA TYR A 294 0.18 4.02 4.88
C TYR A 294 -0.23 5.45 5.24
N GLU A 295 0.25 6.47 4.51
CA GLU A 295 -0.14 7.86 4.75
C GLU A 295 -1.52 8.20 4.15
N ARG A 296 -1.96 7.51 3.09
CA ARG A 296 -3.13 7.92 2.29
C ARG A 296 -4.45 7.32 2.75
N THR A 297 -4.45 6.09 3.25
CA THR A 297 -5.68 5.38 3.56
C THR A 297 -5.64 4.80 4.97
N LYS A 298 -6.79 4.28 5.42
CA LYS A 298 -6.91 3.63 6.71
C LYS A 298 -6.16 2.28 6.67
N MET A 299 -5.29 2.06 7.65
CA MET A 299 -4.52 0.81 7.77
C MET A 299 -5.31 -0.31 8.45
N HIS A 300 -5.12 -1.55 8.00
CA HIS A 300 -5.73 -2.75 8.58
C HIS A 300 -4.67 -3.61 9.28
N CYS A 301 -4.77 -3.78 10.60
CA CYS A 301 -3.69 -4.33 11.44
C CYS A 301 -3.94 -5.77 11.86
N TYR A 302 -3.06 -6.67 11.45
CA TYR A 302 -2.96 -8.04 11.96
C TYR A 302 -1.92 -8.11 13.07
N LEU A 303 -2.38 -7.98 14.32
CA LEU A 303 -1.53 -8.00 15.51
C LEU A 303 -1.27 -9.43 16.00
N LYS A 304 -0.13 -9.63 16.67
CA LYS A 304 0.20 -10.84 17.44
C LYS A 304 0.35 -10.44 18.92
N ASP A 305 -0.09 -11.32 19.83
CA ASP A 305 -0.38 -11.00 21.25
C ASP A 305 0.84 -10.74 22.16
N TYR A 306 2.05 -10.55 21.62
CA TYR A 306 3.28 -10.47 22.42
C TYR A 306 4.01 -9.14 22.22
N PHE A 307 3.77 -8.17 23.11
CA PHE A 307 4.43 -6.86 23.07
C PHE A 307 5.91 -6.86 23.46
N ASP A 308 6.38 -7.96 24.04
CA ASP A 308 7.74 -8.10 24.59
C ASP A 308 8.67 -8.93 23.71
N SER A 309 8.17 -9.42 22.57
CA SER A 309 8.99 -10.16 21.59
C SER A 309 9.65 -9.20 20.60
N ASP A 310 10.83 -9.55 20.08
CA ASP A 310 11.45 -8.85 18.94
C ASP A 310 10.56 -8.90 17.69
N CYS A 311 9.69 -9.91 17.57
CA CYS A 311 8.68 -10.03 16.53
C CYS A 311 7.45 -9.13 16.76
N CYS A 312 7.42 -8.37 17.86
CA CYS A 312 6.33 -7.44 18.13
C CYS A 312 6.22 -6.41 17.01
N TRP A 313 4.99 -6.13 16.60
CA TRP A 313 4.68 -5.08 15.65
C TRP A 313 5.36 -3.73 15.98
N PHE A 314 5.44 -3.33 17.25
CA PHE A 314 6.09 -2.07 17.64
C PHE A 314 7.62 -2.09 17.57
N ASN A 315 8.25 -3.28 17.51
CA ASN A 315 9.70 -3.43 17.55
C ASN A 315 10.31 -3.54 16.14
N HIS A 316 9.49 -3.78 15.11
CA HIS A 316 9.98 -3.85 13.74
C HIS A 316 10.17 -2.45 13.13
N ALA A 317 11.22 -2.24 12.34
CA ALA A 317 11.51 -0.90 11.80
C ALA A 317 10.52 -0.43 10.74
N TRP A 318 10.10 -1.33 9.84
CA TRP A 318 9.16 -1.01 8.76
C TRP A 318 7.84 -0.47 9.30
N THR A 319 7.35 -1.03 10.42
CA THR A 319 6.09 -0.62 11.05
C THR A 319 6.09 0.81 11.60
N LEU A 320 7.26 1.42 11.81
CA LEU A 320 7.32 2.82 12.23
C LEU A 320 6.77 3.76 11.15
N GLN A 321 6.94 3.38 9.89
CA GLN A 321 6.41 4.13 8.74
C GLN A 321 4.90 3.94 8.56
N GLU A 322 4.36 2.87 9.12
CA GLU A 322 2.95 2.49 9.01
C GLU A 322 2.05 3.27 10.00
N ILE A 323 2.65 3.79 11.07
CA ILE A 323 1.97 4.62 12.07
C ILE A 323 1.73 6.02 11.49
N ARG A 324 0.57 6.21 10.87
CA ARG A 324 0.18 7.46 10.19
C ARG A 324 -1.19 7.99 10.63
N CYS A 325 -1.52 9.17 10.11
CA CYS A 325 -2.60 10.02 10.59
C CYS A 325 -4.01 9.53 10.22
N ASN A 326 -4.16 8.72 9.16
CA ASN A 326 -5.47 8.37 8.59
C ASN A 326 -6.22 7.26 9.35
N GLY A 327 -5.71 6.87 10.52
CA GLY A 327 -6.36 5.91 11.40
C GLY A 327 -6.06 4.47 11.05
N TYR A 328 -6.67 3.54 11.79
CA TYR A 328 -6.47 2.12 11.62
C TYR A 328 -7.72 1.32 12.01
N ALA A 329 -7.80 0.07 11.55
CA ALA A 329 -8.69 -0.97 12.02
C ALA A 329 -7.84 -2.12 12.57
N ILE A 330 -8.26 -2.71 13.69
CA ILE A 330 -7.70 -3.97 14.18
C ILE A 330 -8.46 -5.10 13.48
N CYS A 331 -7.73 -6.03 12.87
CA CYS A 331 -8.27 -7.23 12.23
C CYS A 331 -8.28 -8.41 13.20
N ARG A 332 -8.90 -9.54 12.81
CA ARG A 332 -9.07 -10.75 13.62
C ARG A 332 -9.83 -10.50 14.93
N VAL A 333 -10.80 -9.60 14.89
CA VAL A 333 -11.63 -9.27 16.06
C VAL A 333 -12.69 -10.37 16.24
N THR A 334 -12.65 -11.05 17.38
CA THR A 334 -13.73 -11.96 17.80
C THR A 334 -14.78 -11.21 18.63
N PRO A 335 -16.08 -11.53 18.53
CA PRO A 335 -17.15 -10.80 19.23
C PRO A 335 -16.96 -10.64 20.74
N ASN A 336 -16.35 -11.64 21.39
CA ASN A 336 -16.04 -11.64 22.82
C ASN A 336 -14.52 -11.57 23.10
N GLY A 337 -13.74 -11.25 22.07
CA GLY A 337 -12.29 -11.23 22.16
C GLY A 337 -11.75 -10.01 22.87
N PRO A 338 -10.51 -10.11 23.38
CA PRO A 338 -9.86 -8.98 24.02
C PRO A 338 -9.68 -7.78 23.08
N LEU A 339 -9.71 -8.00 21.76
CA LEU A 339 -9.58 -6.99 20.71
C LEU A 339 -10.89 -6.27 20.34
N ASN A 340 -12.06 -6.73 20.82
CA ASN A 340 -13.37 -6.09 20.57
C ASN A 340 -13.82 -5.16 21.70
N ALA A 341 -13.04 -5.03 22.77
CA ALA A 341 -13.42 -4.20 23.91
C ALA A 341 -13.51 -2.72 23.49
N LYS A 342 -14.64 -2.08 23.78
CA LYS A 342 -14.79 -0.64 23.57
C LYS A 342 -14.09 0.12 24.70
N PRO A 343 -13.46 1.26 24.39
CA PRO A 343 -12.96 2.11 25.45
C PRO A 343 -14.11 2.66 26.30
N ASP A 344 -13.87 2.87 27.58
CA ASP A 344 -14.75 3.61 28.47
C ASP A 344 -14.76 5.11 28.13
N LYS A 345 -15.47 5.92 28.93
CA LYS A 345 -15.57 7.37 28.72
C LYS A 345 -14.22 8.10 28.85
N ASP A 346 -13.25 7.49 29.52
CA ASP A 346 -11.91 8.02 29.76
C ASP A 346 -10.87 7.45 28.79
N SER A 347 -11.31 6.72 27.75
CA SER A 347 -10.46 6.04 26.76
C SER A 347 -9.62 4.89 27.29
N ASN A 348 -10.02 4.28 28.41
CA ASN A 348 -9.40 3.06 28.93
C ASN A 348 -10.09 1.82 28.36
N TYR A 349 -9.31 0.78 28.05
CA TYR A 349 -9.85 -0.50 27.59
C TYR A 349 -9.83 -1.52 28.73
N ASP A 350 -10.86 -2.34 28.83
CA ASP A 350 -10.95 -3.43 29.82
C ASP A 350 -9.77 -4.40 29.71
N THR A 351 -9.18 -4.53 28.53
CA THR A 351 -8.04 -5.40 28.29
C THR A 351 -6.72 -4.62 28.35
N GLN A 352 -5.82 -5.08 29.23
CA GLN A 352 -4.47 -4.52 29.36
C GLN A 352 -3.69 -4.52 28.02
N VAL A 353 -3.93 -5.54 27.18
CA VAL A 353 -3.34 -5.67 25.84
C VAL A 353 -3.76 -4.51 24.92
N LEU A 354 -5.07 -4.23 24.81
CA LEU A 354 -5.54 -3.10 24.01
C LEU A 354 -5.11 -1.77 24.62
N THR A 355 -5.25 -1.59 25.94
CA THR A 355 -4.80 -0.37 26.61
C THR A 355 -3.32 -0.08 26.29
N THR A 356 -2.46 -1.09 26.42
CA THR A 356 -1.03 -0.97 26.07
C THR A 356 -0.83 -0.68 24.59
N PHE A 357 -1.55 -1.35 23.69
CA PHE A 357 -1.48 -1.10 22.25
C PHE A 357 -1.85 0.35 21.91
N HIS A 358 -3.01 0.82 22.38
CA HIS A 358 -3.52 2.15 22.11
C HIS A 358 -2.60 3.22 22.71
N GLN A 359 -2.07 3.02 23.93
CA GLN A 359 -1.10 3.92 24.55
C GLN A 359 0.21 3.99 23.75
N LYS A 360 0.80 2.85 23.37
CA LYS A 360 2.02 2.79 22.54
C LYS A 360 1.79 3.41 21.17
N LEU A 361 0.64 3.19 20.55
CA LEU A 361 0.33 3.77 19.25
C LEU A 361 0.13 5.29 19.33
N GLN A 362 -0.54 5.79 20.38
CA GLN A 362 -0.71 7.22 20.60
C GLN A 362 0.61 7.92 20.93
N SER A 363 1.50 7.28 21.71
CA SER A 363 2.83 7.83 21.96
C SER A 363 3.60 7.95 20.64
N LEU A 364 3.65 6.89 19.82
CA LEU A 364 4.33 6.91 18.53
C LEU A 364 3.74 7.95 17.56
N LYS A 365 2.42 8.13 17.52
CA LYS A 365 1.79 9.21 16.75
C LYS A 365 2.26 10.60 17.19
N ARG A 366 2.40 10.84 18.49
CA ARG A 366 2.98 12.10 19.00
C ARG A 366 4.44 12.26 18.58
N LEU A 367 5.22 11.18 18.58
CA LEU A 367 6.62 11.20 18.15
C LEU A 367 6.77 11.48 16.65
N THR A 368 5.84 11.03 15.79
CA THR A 368 5.88 11.38 14.35
C THR A 368 5.78 12.89 14.07
N ILE A 369 5.34 13.69 15.05
CA ILE A 369 5.36 15.16 15.00
C ILE A 369 6.76 15.70 15.34
N GLN A 370 7.50 14.99 16.20
CA GLN A 370 8.85 15.31 16.64
C GLN A 370 9.88 14.49 15.84
N LYS A 371 10.29 15.02 14.69
CA LYS A 371 11.17 14.39 13.69
C LYS A 371 12.43 13.67 14.23
N PHE A 372 12.92 14.05 15.41
CA PHE A 372 14.15 13.51 16.01
C PHE A 372 13.92 12.36 16.98
N ASP A 373 12.79 12.34 17.69
CA ASP A 373 12.42 11.19 18.52
C ASP A 373 12.21 9.95 17.64
N VAL A 374 11.76 10.18 16.40
CA VAL A 374 11.66 9.15 15.36
C VAL A 374 13.01 8.49 15.05
N LEU A 375 14.12 9.24 15.08
CA LEU A 375 15.46 8.68 14.85
C LEU A 375 15.84 7.72 15.98
N GLU A 376 15.60 8.13 17.23
CA GLU A 376 15.89 7.29 18.38
C GLU A 376 15.02 6.04 18.39
N GLU A 377 13.74 6.17 18.05
CA GLU A 377 12.83 5.04 17.91
C GLU A 377 13.23 4.10 16.76
N MET A 378 13.65 4.63 15.60
CA MET A 378 14.14 3.82 14.49
C MET A 378 15.41 3.05 14.86
N ARG A 379 16.33 3.69 15.60
CA ARG A 379 17.57 3.06 16.07
C ARG A 379 17.29 1.82 16.92
N ARG A 380 16.32 1.90 17.83
CA ARG A 380 15.94 0.81 18.75
C ARG A 380 15.24 -0.38 18.09
N ARG A 381 14.71 -0.20 16.89
CA ARG A 381 13.92 -1.23 16.19
C ARG A 381 14.80 -2.30 15.52
N VAL A 382 14.25 -3.50 15.42
CA VAL A 382 14.88 -4.70 14.84
C VAL A 382 14.64 -4.75 13.34
N LEU A 383 15.67 -5.15 12.60
CA LEU A 383 15.67 -5.39 11.14
C LEU A 383 16.75 -6.40 10.76
N MET A 384 16.57 -7.05 9.62
CA MET A 384 17.61 -7.90 9.03
C MET A 384 18.65 -7.09 8.23
N ASN A 385 18.25 -6.02 7.54
CA ASN A 385 19.17 -5.17 6.77
C ASN A 385 19.24 -3.74 7.36
N PRO A 386 20.42 -3.25 7.78
CA PRO A 386 20.60 -1.88 8.25
C PRO A 386 20.18 -0.79 7.24
N VAL A 387 20.29 -1.05 5.94
CA VAL A 387 19.89 -0.10 4.87
C VAL A 387 18.40 0.22 4.92
N ASP A 388 17.57 -0.75 5.34
CA ASP A 388 16.12 -0.57 5.50
C ASP A 388 15.78 0.52 6.53
N LYS A 389 16.59 0.67 7.59
CA LYS A 389 16.42 1.75 8.57
C LYS A 389 16.54 3.12 7.90
N ILE A 390 17.49 3.27 6.98
CA ILE A 390 17.73 4.53 6.26
C ILE A 390 16.58 4.82 5.30
N ALA A 391 16.15 3.83 4.52
CA ALA A 391 15.00 3.97 3.62
C ALA A 391 13.76 4.39 4.40
N GLY A 392 13.49 3.73 5.52
CA GLY A 392 12.32 4.03 6.33
C GLY A 392 12.35 5.37 7.03
N MET A 393 13.53 5.76 7.52
CA MET A 393 13.75 7.07 8.12
C MET A 393 13.55 8.19 7.09
N ALA A 394 13.98 8.01 5.86
CA ALA A 394 13.83 9.01 4.81
C ALA A 394 12.36 9.36 4.56
N MET A 395 11.49 8.34 4.54
CA MET A 395 10.04 8.51 4.43
C MET A 395 9.44 9.21 5.66
N LEU A 396 9.86 8.84 6.87
CA LEU A 396 9.40 9.45 8.12
C LEU A 396 9.71 10.94 8.24
N LEU A 397 10.84 11.40 7.69
CA LEU A 397 11.27 12.79 7.74
C LEU A 397 10.60 13.69 6.69
N ARG A 398 9.66 13.13 5.91
CA ARG A 398 8.78 13.83 4.94
C ARG A 398 9.54 14.68 3.93
N SER A 399 10.66 14.17 3.44
CA SER A 399 11.37 14.81 2.34
C SER A 399 10.59 14.60 1.03
N PRO A 400 10.44 15.62 0.16
CA PRO A 400 9.82 15.44 -1.16
C PRO A 400 10.58 14.45 -2.06
N ARG A 401 11.86 14.24 -1.76
CA ARG A 401 12.72 13.26 -2.42
C ARG A 401 13.45 12.44 -1.38
N ILE A 402 13.59 11.15 -1.65
CA ILE A 402 14.24 10.18 -0.78
C ILE A 402 15.30 9.42 -1.59
N PRO A 403 16.31 8.82 -0.96
CA PRO A 403 17.29 8.04 -1.70
C PRO A 403 16.64 6.81 -2.34
N ALA A 404 17.08 6.47 -3.54
CA ALA A 404 16.74 5.19 -4.15
C ALA A 404 17.31 4.04 -3.29
N TYR A 405 16.57 2.93 -3.21
CA TYR A 405 17.01 1.78 -2.44
C TYR A 405 17.90 0.84 -3.27
N TYR A 406 19.01 0.41 -2.69
CA TYR A 406 19.89 -0.58 -3.29
C TYR A 406 20.35 -1.52 -2.18
N GLU A 407 19.92 -2.78 -2.26
CA GLU A 407 20.17 -3.75 -1.19
C GLU A 407 21.67 -3.93 -0.88
N SER A 408 22.52 -3.85 -1.90
CA SER A 408 23.97 -4.05 -1.78
C SER A 408 24.75 -2.81 -1.33
N GLN A 409 24.08 -1.68 -1.04
CA GLN A 409 24.77 -0.48 -0.56
C GLN A 409 25.33 -0.66 0.84
N SER A 410 26.46 0.01 1.11
CA SER A 410 26.94 0.15 2.47
C SER A 410 26.02 1.08 3.27
N LEU A 411 26.02 0.94 4.60
CA LEU A 411 25.24 1.81 5.47
C LEU A 411 25.65 3.28 5.33
N GLU A 412 26.96 3.53 5.24
CA GLU A 412 27.54 4.86 5.04
C GLU A 412 27.13 5.49 3.70
N ASP A 413 27.10 4.70 2.62
CA ASP A 413 26.64 5.18 1.31
C ASP A 413 25.15 5.51 1.33
N ALA A 414 24.33 4.64 1.94
CA ALA A 414 22.91 4.86 2.11
C ALA A 414 22.62 6.12 2.95
N TRP A 415 23.32 6.30 4.07
CA TRP A 415 23.21 7.49 4.90
C TRP A 415 23.63 8.75 4.14
N THR A 416 24.72 8.69 3.39
CA THR A 416 25.20 9.81 2.56
C THR A 416 24.16 10.18 1.49
N ALA A 417 23.58 9.19 0.81
CA ALA A 417 22.52 9.40 -0.16
C ALA A 417 21.27 10.02 0.48
N PHE A 418 20.90 9.57 1.67
CA PHE A 418 19.82 10.19 2.46
C PHE A 418 20.14 11.66 2.78
N MET A 419 21.31 11.97 3.30
CA MET A 419 21.68 13.35 3.64
C MET A 419 21.71 14.27 2.41
N ASN A 420 22.16 13.77 1.27
CA ASN A 420 22.16 14.50 -0.01
C ASN A 420 20.75 14.80 -0.54
N THR A 421 19.75 14.02 -0.14
CA THR A 421 18.34 14.16 -0.59
C THR A 421 17.44 14.82 0.44
N ALA A 422 17.83 14.79 1.71
CA ALA A 422 17.11 15.42 2.81
C ALA A 422 16.91 16.92 2.57
N SER A 423 15.76 17.45 2.98
CA SER A 423 15.51 18.89 2.87
C SER A 423 16.53 19.69 3.70
N ARG A 424 16.81 20.94 3.29
CA ARG A 424 17.73 21.82 4.02
C ARG A 424 17.37 21.97 5.49
N TYR A 425 16.08 21.97 5.82
CA TYR A 425 15.61 22.03 7.21
C TYR A 425 16.09 20.82 8.01
N ILE A 426 15.96 19.61 7.46
CA ILE A 426 16.41 18.38 8.11
C ILE A 426 17.93 18.37 8.27
N GLN A 427 18.67 18.79 7.23
CA GLN A 427 20.13 18.87 7.28
C GLN A 427 20.61 19.85 8.36
N VAL A 428 20.00 21.04 8.41
CA VAL A 428 20.33 22.09 9.38
C VAL A 428 19.99 21.63 10.81
N ASP A 429 18.80 21.04 11.00
CA ASP A 429 18.41 20.55 12.31
C ASP A 429 19.33 19.42 12.80
N LEU A 430 19.72 18.48 11.92
CA LEU A 430 20.69 17.43 12.24
C LEU A 430 22.06 18.03 12.62
N PHE A 431 22.55 18.99 11.85
CA PHE A 431 23.83 19.65 12.10
C PHE A 431 23.84 20.38 13.46
N PHE A 432 22.76 21.08 13.81
CA PHE A 432 22.70 21.80 15.09
C PHE A 432 22.43 20.89 16.30
N LYS A 433 21.70 19.79 16.13
CA LYS A 433 21.39 18.86 17.23
C LYS A 433 22.49 17.82 17.48
N TYR A 434 23.25 17.48 16.45
CA TYR A 434 24.37 16.55 16.52
C TYR A 434 25.63 17.17 15.86
N PRO A 435 26.19 18.23 16.46
CA PRO A 435 27.29 19.00 15.87
C PRO A 435 28.64 18.28 15.97
N GLU A 436 28.73 17.27 16.84
CA GLU A 436 29.96 16.49 17.00
C GLU A 436 30.05 15.46 15.87
N PRO A 437 31.16 15.42 15.12
CA PRO A 437 31.42 14.31 14.22
C PRO A 437 31.39 13.02 15.05
N GLY A 438 30.63 12.02 14.57
CA GLY A 438 30.65 10.71 15.19
C GLY A 438 32.10 10.26 15.36
N ASN A 439 32.48 9.85 16.57
CA ASN A 439 33.73 9.13 16.73
C ASN A 439 33.64 7.88 15.83
N ALA A 440 34.73 7.41 15.22
CA ALA A 440 34.68 6.24 14.32
C ALA A 440 34.10 4.96 14.97
N SER A 441 33.81 5.01 16.28
CA SER A 441 33.10 4.02 17.09
C SER A 441 31.58 4.24 17.25
N ALA A 442 31.04 5.45 17.02
CA ALA A 442 29.61 5.74 17.08
C ALA A 442 28.98 5.22 15.80
N LYS A 443 28.50 3.99 15.90
CA LYS A 443 27.75 3.32 14.84
C LYS A 443 26.27 3.61 15.04
N TRP A 444 25.60 3.86 13.91
CA TRP A 444 24.15 3.75 13.82
C TRP A 444 23.70 2.31 14.08
#